data_AF-A0A7V0U225-F1
#
_entry.id   AF-A0A7V0U225-F1
#
_cell.length_a   1.000
_cell.length_b   1.000
_cell.length_c   1.000
_cell.angle_alpha   90.00
_cell.angle_beta   90.00
_cell.angle_gamma   90.00
#
_symmetry.space_group_name_H-M   'P 1'
#
loop_
_entity.id
_entity.type
_entity.pdbx_description
1 polymer ?
#
loop_
_entity_poly.entity_id
_entity_poly.type
_entity_poly.pdbx_seq_one_letter_code
_entity_poly.pdbx_strand_id
1 'polypeptide(L)' 'PPPFLLAPGSLLLNHGRLFVGCGQNSALRLERLQTAGKPARSAEEFICGYKPRENDFFGAR' A
#
# COMPACT_ATOMS: atom_id res chain seq x y z
N PRO A 1 -6.14 14.47 2.02
CA PRO A 1 -5.47 13.64 1.00
C PRO A 1 -3.95 13.75 1.20
N PRO A 2 -3.16 12.66 1.12
CA PRO A 2 -1.71 12.78 1.24
C PRO A 2 -1.16 13.66 0.09
N PRO A 3 -0.20 14.56 0.35
CA PRO A 3 0.20 15.62 -0.59
C PRO A 3 1.22 15.17 -1.65
N PHE A 4 1.33 13.88 -1.96
CA PHE A 4 2.45 13.36 -2.74
C PHE A 4 1.99 12.71 -4.05
N LEU A 5 2.62 13.14 -5.14
CA LEU A 5 2.64 12.50 -6.45
C LEU A 5 3.17 11.07 -6.31
N LEU A 6 2.31 10.13 -5.89
CA LEU A 6 2.69 8.72 -5.81
C LEU A 6 2.83 8.17 -7.23
N ALA A 7 4.03 7.70 -7.55
CA ALA A 7 4.26 6.97 -8.78
C ALA A 7 3.32 5.75 -8.84
N PRO A 8 2.79 5.38 -10.01
CA PRO A 8 2.00 4.17 -10.16
C PRO A 8 2.71 2.96 -9.54
N GLY A 9 2.02 2.23 -8.67
CA GLY A 9 2.55 1.06 -7.98
C GLY A 9 3.37 1.34 -6.72
N SER A 10 3.75 2.60 -6.44
CA SER A 10 4.46 2.95 -5.20
C SER A 10 3.56 2.83 -3.98
N LEU A 11 4.12 2.33 -2.88
CA LEU A 11 3.49 2.23 -1.58
C LEU A 11 3.78 3.45 -0.72
N LEU A 12 2.72 3.94 -0.08
CA LEU A 12 2.80 4.95 0.97
C LEU A 12 2.12 4.43 2.23
N LEU A 13 2.85 4.50 3.34
CA LEU A 13 2.29 4.35 4.67
C LEU A 13 2.01 5.74 5.22
N ASN A 14 0.76 5.99 5.62
CA ASN A 14 0.39 7.26 6.22
C ASN A 14 -0.62 7.06 7.35
N HIS A 15 -0.25 7.44 8.57
CA HIS A 15 -1.06 7.27 9.78
C HIS A 15 -1.63 5.84 9.93
N GLY A 16 -0.80 4.82 9.70
CA GLY A 16 -1.21 3.41 9.80
C GLY A 16 -2.12 2.92 8.67
N ARG A 17 -2.31 3.71 7.61
CA ARG A 17 -3.09 3.34 6.42
C ARG A 17 -2.14 3.10 5.25
N LEU A 18 -2.48 2.11 4.44
CA LEU A 18 -1.72 1.73 3.25
C LEU A 18 -2.36 2.36 2.00
N PHE A 19 -1.54 3.03 1.20
CA PHE A 19 -1.95 3.62 -0.08
C PHE A 19 -1.07 3.10 -1.22
N VAL A 20 -1.65 2.99 -2.41
CA VAL A 20 -0.94 2.67 -3.66
C VAL A 20 -1.14 3.80 -4.65
N GLY A 21 -0.07 4.28 -5.27
CA GLY A 21 -0.15 5.23 -6.37
C GLY A 21 -0.78 4.59 -7.62
N CYS A 22 -1.67 5.32 -8.29
CA CYS A 22 -2.36 4.85 -9.50
C CYS A 22 -2.08 5.73 -10.74
N GLY A 23 -1.20 6.73 -10.62
CA GLY A 23 -0.99 7.73 -11.66
C GLY A 23 -2.05 8.83 -11.63
N GLN A 24 -1.91 9.83 -12.52
CA GLN A 24 -2.80 11.00 -12.58
C GLN A 24 -3.03 11.67 -11.21
N ASN A 25 -1.99 11.67 -10.36
CA ASN A 25 -2.02 12.23 -9.01
C ASN A 25 -3.10 11.61 -8.11
N SER A 26 -3.44 10.34 -8.39
CA SER A 26 -4.43 9.59 -7.65
C SER A 26 -3.78 8.42 -6.90
N ALA A 27 -4.42 8.03 -5.80
CA ALA A 27 -4.01 6.91 -4.98
C ALA A 27 -5.23 6.16 -4.48
N LEU A 28 -5.08 4.85 -4.32
CA LEU A 28 -6.07 3.98 -3.70
C LEU A 28 -5.65 3.66 -2.27
N ARG A 29 -6.59 3.80 -1.32
CA ARG A 29 -6.43 3.25 0.03
C ARG A 29 -6.75 1.77 -0.02
N LEU A 30 -5.85 0.94 0.51
CA LEU A 30 -6.12 -0.49 0.71
C LEU A 30 -6.77 -0.69 2.07
N GLU A 31 -7.97 -1.30 2.09
CA GLU A 31 -8.63 -1.74 3.34
C GLU A 31 -8.23 -3.14 3.73
N ARG A 32 -8.14 -4.03 2.73
CA ARG A 32 -7.89 -5.46 2.89
C ARG A 32 -7.04 -5.96 1.74
N LEU A 33 -6.19 -6.93 2.03
CA LEU A 33 -5.38 -7.60 1.03
C LEU A 33 -5.06 -9.03 1.44
N GLN A 34 -4.71 -9.82 0.43
CA GLN A 34 -4.28 -11.19 0.60
C GLN A 34 -2.92 -11.38 -0.08
N THR A 35 -1.92 -11.76 0.70
CA THR A 35 -0.65 -12.24 0.15
C THR A 35 -0.80 -13.70 -0.26
N ALA A 36 -0.14 -14.12 -1.35
CA ALA A 36 -0.18 -15.50 -1.83
C ALA A 36 0.12 -16.51 -0.70
N GLY A 37 -0.70 -17.56 -0.62
CA GLY A 37 -0.57 -18.62 0.40
C GLY A 37 -1.00 -18.25 1.82
N LYS A 38 -1.56 -17.05 2.05
CA LYS A 38 -2.06 -16.60 3.37
C LYS A 38 -3.54 -16.17 3.27
N PRO A 39 -4.29 -16.17 4.39
CA PRO A 39 -5.65 -15.63 4.41
C PRO A 39 -5.68 -14.12 4.16
N ALA A 40 -6.83 -13.63 3.67
CA ALA A 40 -7.08 -12.21 3.51
C ALA A 40 -7.22 -11.52 4.88
N ARG A 41 -6.57 -10.38 5.04
CA ARG A 41 -6.48 -9.62 6.30
C ARG A 41 -6.66 -8.13 6.05
N SER A 42 -6.83 -7.36 7.12
CA SER A 42 -6.88 -5.90 7.02
C SER A 42 -5.52 -5.34 6.60
N ALA A 43 -5.52 -4.12 6.03
CA ALA A 43 -4.29 -3.43 5.71
C ALA A 43 -3.47 -3.13 6.96
N GLU A 44 -4.10 -2.81 8.10
CA GLU A 44 -3.42 -2.61 9.38
C GLU A 44 -2.73 -3.90 9.86
N GLU A 45 -3.41 -5.05 9.81
CA GLU A 45 -2.83 -6.35 10.15
C GLU A 45 -1.66 -6.71 9.21
N PHE A 46 -1.80 -6.37 7.93
CA PHE A 46 -0.72 -6.52 6.96
C PHE A 46 0.48 -5.63 7.32
N ILE A 47 0.28 -4.35 7.61
CA ILE A 47 1.36 -3.41 7.97
C ILE A 47 2.12 -3.91 9.20
N CYS A 48 1.39 -4.30 10.25
CA CYS A 48 2.00 -4.78 11.49
C CYS A 48 2.84 -6.05 11.29
N GLY A 49 2.35 -7.01 10.49
CA GLY A 49 3.02 -8.29 10.28
C GLY A 49 4.11 -8.27 9.19
N TYR A 50 3.86 -7.58 8.08
CA TYR A 50 4.76 -7.56 6.91
C TYR A 50 5.77 -6.42 6.96
N LYS A 51 5.45 -5.32 7.67
CA LYS A 51 6.30 -4.12 7.81
C LYS A 51 6.80 -3.60 6.44
N PRO A 52 5.89 -3.30 5.49
CA PRO A 52 6.29 -2.71 4.21
C PRO A 52 7.01 -1.38 4.45
N ARG A 53 7.94 -1.02 3.57
CA ARG A 53 8.67 0.24 3.64
C ARG A 53 8.00 1.30 2.78
N GLU A 54 8.16 2.55 3.18
CA GLU A 54 7.83 3.67 2.31
C GLU A 54 8.66 3.58 1.01
N ASN A 55 8.00 3.75 -0.14
CA ASN A 55 8.57 3.57 -1.48
C ASN A 55 8.82 2.11 -1.92
N ASP A 56 8.34 1.11 -1.18
CA ASP A 56 8.19 -0.22 -1.76
C ASP A 56 7.23 -0.15 -2.96
N PHE A 57 7.43 -1.00 -3.97
CA PHE A 57 6.57 -1.05 -5.15
C PHE A 57 5.75 -2.33 -5.18
N PHE A 58 4.45 -2.20 -5.42
CA PHE A 58 3.61 -3.32 -5.83
C PHE A 58 3.99 -3.75 -7.25
N GLY A 59 4.25 -5.04 -7.42
CA GLY A 59 4.49 -5.62 -8.75
C GLY A 59 5.85 -5.27 -9.34
N ALA A 60 6.84 -4.88 -8.52
CA ALA A 60 8.23 -4.81 -8.96
C ALA A 60 8.64 -6.17 -9.54
N ARG A 61 8.71 -6.21 -10.88
CA ARG A 61 9.40 -7.25 -11.64
C ARG A 61 10.80 -6.76 -11.96
#